data_AF-A0A0N5BZ66-F1
#
_entry.id   AF-A0A0N5BZ66-F1
#
_cell.length_a   1.000
_cell.length_b   1.000
_cell.length_c   1.000
_cell.angle_alpha   90.00
_cell.angle_beta   90.00
_cell.angle_gamma   90.00
#
_symmetry.space_group_name_H-M   'P 1'
#
loop_
_entity.id
_entity.type
_entity.pdbx_description
1 polymer ?
#
loop_
_entity_poly.entity_id
_entity_poly.type
_entity_poly.pdbx_seq_one_letter_code
_entity_poly.pdbx_strand_id
1 'polypeptide(L)'
;MNKTIEYEIKTGFSERTIEVAHDLLAKETCLNFTRIYGQSTSATVIRKKDKCSASAEIHDKKIHYYINVNWSCSERDKLQRLIYWSTEMRYQITKCLAKHGRTEFLADRMIELLTTYHCIFENPRETDINISNNLLEFSGEKSPKKKDIVPSNLVQKDYSVEISFHDVRFLNEKICKDSCKSKPSKKCKNNSYPNPRRCTSTCLCPFFYSGTSCEKLVMPKDPWFCKSNPLLTATSKKRTLVLDLFTECFYKIKPSSRTKKFM
;
A
#
# COMPACT_ATOMS: atom_id res chain seq x y z
N MET A 1 11.75 2.72 14.15
CA MET A 1 12.24 2.54 12.76
C MET A 1 12.63 3.90 12.21
N ASN A 2 13.75 3.99 11.48
CA ASN A 2 14.11 5.19 10.73
C ASN A 2 13.00 5.53 9.72
N LYS A 3 12.62 6.80 9.63
CA LYS A 3 11.59 7.28 8.67
C LYS A 3 12.18 7.54 7.28
N THR A 4 13.50 7.61 7.17
CA THR A 4 14.20 7.62 5.89
C THR A 4 14.59 6.19 5.52
N ILE A 5 14.14 5.76 4.35
CA ILE A 5 14.43 4.44 3.77
C ILE A 5 15.30 4.69 2.53
N GLU A 6 16.53 4.18 2.57
CA GLU A 6 17.41 4.20 1.42
C GLU A 6 17.02 3.09 0.44
N TYR A 7 17.16 3.34 -0.85
CA TYR A 7 16.98 2.31 -1.87
C TYR A 7 18.00 2.44 -3.01
N GLU A 8 18.33 1.30 -3.60
CA GLU A 8 19.25 1.18 -4.74
C GLU A 8 18.51 0.51 -5.91
N ILE A 9 18.71 1.02 -7.13
CA ILE A 9 18.15 0.41 -8.35
C ILE A 9 19.28 -0.27 -9.11
N LYS A 10 19.21 -1.60 -9.28
CA LYS A 10 20.14 -2.32 -10.17
C LYS A 10 19.82 -2.03 -11.64
N THR A 11 20.79 -2.22 -12.52
CA THR A 11 20.65 -1.94 -13.96
C THR A 11 19.48 -2.70 -14.61
N GLY A 12 18.83 -2.08 -15.61
CA GLY A 12 17.78 -2.73 -16.41
C GLY A 12 16.34 -2.38 -16.02
N PHE A 13 16.13 -1.30 -15.26
CA PHE A 13 14.80 -0.80 -14.89
C PHE A 13 14.59 0.66 -15.27
N SER A 14 13.32 1.04 -15.47
CA SER A 14 12.91 2.44 -15.56
C SER A 14 13.04 3.11 -14.20
N GLU A 15 14.11 3.87 -13.99
CA GLU A 15 14.35 4.61 -12.75
C GLU A 15 13.18 5.54 -12.42
N ARG A 16 12.66 6.23 -13.45
CA ARG A 16 11.51 7.13 -13.34
C ARG A 16 10.28 6.44 -12.74
N THR A 17 9.96 5.23 -13.17
CA THR A 17 8.76 4.53 -12.68
C THR A 17 8.92 4.15 -11.21
N ILE A 18 10.11 3.72 -10.83
CA ILE A 18 10.45 3.37 -9.44
C ILE A 18 10.42 4.61 -8.55
N GLU A 19 11.01 5.71 -8.99
CA GLU A 19 11.01 7.00 -8.27
C GLU A 19 9.59 7.51 -8.04
N VAL A 20 8.74 7.48 -9.07
CA VAL A 20 7.32 7.85 -8.95
C VAL A 20 6.58 6.97 -7.94
N ALA A 21 6.84 5.65 -7.92
CA ALA A 21 6.18 4.75 -6.98
C ALA A 21 6.57 5.07 -5.52
N HIS A 22 7.86 5.39 -5.26
CA HIS A 22 8.31 5.86 -3.95
C HIS A 22 7.67 7.20 -3.57
N ASP A 23 7.65 8.16 -4.49
CA ASP A 23 7.08 9.49 -4.27
C ASP A 23 5.61 9.44 -3.88
N LEU A 24 4.84 8.54 -4.50
CA LEU A 24 3.42 8.37 -4.18
C LEU A 24 3.25 7.89 -2.73
N LEU A 25 3.99 6.86 -2.31
CA LEU A 25 3.93 6.40 -0.92
C LEU A 25 4.47 7.45 0.06
N ALA A 26 5.51 8.19 -0.32
CA ALA A 26 6.06 9.30 0.47
C ALA A 26 5.02 10.39 0.71
N LYS A 27 4.24 10.79 -0.31
CA LYS A 27 3.21 11.84 -0.21
C LYS A 27 2.09 11.51 0.76
N GLU A 28 1.82 10.22 0.94
CA GLU A 28 0.74 9.73 1.79
C GLU A 28 1.19 9.25 3.17
N THR A 29 2.50 9.29 3.45
CA THR A 29 3.06 8.86 4.73
C THR A 29 4.06 9.87 5.28
N CYS A 30 4.59 9.63 6.48
CA CYS A 30 5.71 10.38 7.02
C CYS A 30 7.08 9.87 6.55
N LEU A 31 7.12 8.85 5.68
CA LEU A 31 8.34 8.21 5.23
C LEU A 31 9.00 9.01 4.12
N ASN A 32 10.32 9.09 4.15
CA ASN A 32 11.16 9.60 3.06
C ASN A 32 11.87 8.43 2.39
N PHE A 33 11.95 8.46 1.06
CA PHE A 33 12.71 7.48 0.30
C PHE A 33 13.87 8.19 -0.38
N THR A 34 15.08 7.69 -0.16
CA THR A 34 16.30 8.32 -0.68
C THR A 34 17.01 7.31 -1.57
N ARG A 35 17.19 7.67 -2.85
CA ARG A 35 17.99 6.86 -3.75
C ARG A 35 19.47 7.02 -3.41
N ILE A 36 20.20 5.91 -3.41
CA ILE A 36 21.65 5.89 -3.27
C ILE A 36 22.28 5.18 -4.48
N TYR A 37 23.55 5.51 -4.75
CA TYR A 37 24.32 4.96 -5.88
C TYR A 37 25.51 4.10 -5.43
N GLY A 38 25.73 3.96 -4.12
CA GLY A 38 26.82 3.18 -3.52
C GLY A 38 26.32 1.97 -2.73
N GLN A 39 27.27 1.18 -2.22
CA GLN A 39 26.94 0.05 -1.35
C GLN A 39 26.46 0.56 0.01
N SER A 40 25.20 0.28 0.35
CA SER A 40 24.64 0.43 1.70
C SER A 40 24.11 -0.92 2.14
N THR A 41 24.55 -1.39 3.30
CA THR A 41 23.97 -2.60 3.91
C THR A 41 22.56 -2.36 4.44
N SER A 42 22.10 -1.11 4.46
CA SER A 42 20.80 -0.73 4.98
C SER A 42 19.79 -0.35 3.90
N ALA A 43 20.19 -0.24 2.63
CA ALA A 43 19.29 0.11 1.55
C ALA A 43 18.44 -1.08 1.11
N THR A 44 17.22 -0.78 0.65
CA THR A 44 16.40 -1.74 -0.08
C THR A 44 16.89 -1.82 -1.52
N VAL A 45 17.35 -2.99 -1.94
CA VAL A 45 17.91 -3.20 -3.28
C VAL A 45 16.82 -3.70 -4.23
N ILE A 46 16.60 -2.98 -5.32
CA ILE A 46 15.63 -3.31 -6.36
C ILE A 46 16.36 -4.06 -7.47
N ARG A 47 15.98 -5.33 -7.70
CA ARG A 47 16.72 -6.24 -8.58
C ARG A 47 15.80 -7.10 -9.45
N LYS A 48 16.35 -7.63 -10.54
CA LYS A 48 15.64 -8.53 -11.45
C LYS A 48 15.63 -9.96 -10.92
N LYS A 49 14.44 -10.57 -10.89
CA LYS A 49 14.18 -11.96 -10.51
C LYS A 49 12.99 -12.49 -11.28
N ASP A 50 12.75 -13.80 -11.24
CA ASP A 50 11.61 -14.41 -11.93
C ASP A 50 10.28 -14.16 -11.22
N LYS A 51 10.32 -13.97 -9.90
CA LYS A 51 9.16 -13.72 -9.05
C LYS A 51 9.09 -12.25 -8.61
N CYS A 52 7.88 -11.70 -8.62
CA CYS A 52 7.57 -10.39 -8.05
C CYS A 52 7.34 -10.52 -6.56
N SER A 53 8.24 -9.94 -5.75
CA SER A 53 8.17 -10.08 -4.29
C SER A 53 8.95 -9.00 -3.57
N ALA A 54 8.59 -8.77 -2.30
CA ALA A 54 9.42 -8.05 -1.35
C ALA A 54 10.02 -9.07 -0.39
N SER A 55 11.31 -8.96 -0.08
CA SER A 55 11.99 -9.97 0.74
C SER A 55 13.02 -9.37 1.69
N ALA A 56 13.26 -10.06 2.80
CA ALA A 56 14.37 -9.85 3.70
C ALA A 56 15.20 -11.13 3.74
N GLU A 57 16.51 -10.99 3.55
CA GLU A 57 17.47 -12.08 3.63
C GLU A 57 18.51 -11.80 4.72
N ILE A 58 19.00 -12.85 5.39
CA ILE A 58 20.13 -12.72 6.33
C ILE A 58 21.40 -13.23 5.68
N HIS A 59 22.39 -12.34 5.59
CA HIS A 59 23.77 -12.62 5.18
C HIS A 59 24.70 -11.89 6.14
N ASP A 60 25.79 -12.53 6.56
CA ASP A 60 26.79 -11.94 7.46
C ASP A 60 26.20 -11.26 8.71
N LYS A 61 25.19 -11.90 9.32
CA LYS A 61 24.43 -11.40 10.48
C LYS A 61 23.76 -10.03 10.26
N LYS A 62 23.48 -9.69 9.01
CA LYS A 62 22.78 -8.47 8.59
C LYS A 62 21.55 -8.81 7.78
N ILE A 63 20.51 -7.99 7.95
CA ILE A 63 19.27 -8.12 7.19
C ILE A 63 19.37 -7.25 5.95
N HIS A 64 19.32 -7.89 4.79
CA HIS A 64 19.29 -7.25 3.49
C HIS A 64 17.86 -7.26 2.95
N TYR A 65 17.38 -6.09 2.52
CA TYR A 65 16.02 -5.95 2.00
C TYR A 65 16.08 -5.89 0.47
N TYR A 66 15.22 -6.65 -0.19
CA TYR A 66 15.13 -6.69 -1.65
C TYR A 66 13.71 -6.48 -2.12
N ILE A 67 13.58 -5.76 -3.23
CA ILE A 67 12.37 -5.75 -4.07
C ILE A 67 12.74 -6.46 -5.37
N ASN A 68 12.12 -7.62 -5.57
CA ASN A 68 12.34 -8.50 -6.70
C ASN A 68 11.30 -8.17 -7.78
N VAL A 69 11.77 -7.76 -8.96
CA VAL A 69 10.91 -7.26 -10.04
C VAL A 69 11.18 -8.04 -11.33
N ASN A 70 10.11 -8.31 -12.08
CA ASN A 70 10.18 -8.79 -13.46
C ASN A 70 9.31 -7.90 -14.37
N TRP A 71 9.23 -8.24 -15.65
CA TRP A 71 8.45 -7.47 -16.63
C TRP A 71 6.96 -7.35 -16.25
N SER A 72 6.38 -8.36 -15.60
CA SER A 72 4.96 -8.41 -15.21
C SER A 72 4.57 -7.52 -14.02
N CYS A 73 5.55 -7.03 -13.24
CA CYS A 73 5.33 -6.15 -12.08
C CYS A 73 6.18 -4.88 -12.09
N SER A 74 6.63 -4.47 -13.27
CA SER A 74 7.38 -3.22 -13.46
C SER A 74 6.48 -1.99 -13.58
N GLU A 75 5.15 -2.16 -13.55
CA GLU A 75 4.20 -1.05 -13.55
C GLU A 75 4.12 -0.37 -12.19
N ARG A 76 3.77 0.92 -12.22
CA ARG A 76 3.78 1.83 -11.05
C ARG A 76 3.05 1.25 -9.82
N ASP A 77 1.84 0.73 -9.99
CA ASP A 77 1.01 0.33 -8.86
C ASP A 77 1.52 -0.95 -8.19
N LYS A 78 1.97 -1.93 -8.99
CA LYS A 78 2.66 -3.13 -8.50
C LYS A 78 3.97 -2.78 -7.80
N LEU A 79 4.76 -1.86 -8.34
CA LEU A 79 5.97 -1.39 -7.67
C LEU A 79 5.64 -0.72 -6.32
N GLN A 80 4.60 0.12 -6.28
CA GLN A 80 4.16 0.77 -5.04
C GLN A 80 3.74 -0.27 -3.98
N ARG A 81 3.06 -1.34 -4.39
CA ARG A 81 2.70 -2.47 -3.54
C ARG A 81 3.92 -3.22 -2.98
N LEU A 82 4.93 -3.47 -3.81
CA LEU A 82 6.19 -4.08 -3.36
C LEU A 82 6.96 -3.19 -2.37
N ILE A 83 6.98 -1.87 -2.61
CA ILE A 83 7.59 -0.89 -1.70
C ILE A 83 6.85 -0.87 -0.36
N TYR A 84 5.51 -0.92 -0.38
CA TYR A 84 4.68 -1.04 0.82
C TYR A 84 5.05 -2.30 1.63
N TRP A 85 5.08 -3.47 1.00
CA TRP A 85 5.45 -4.72 1.68
C TRP A 85 6.87 -4.70 2.25
N SER A 86 7.84 -4.16 1.51
CA SER A 86 9.21 -3.99 2.01
C SER A 86 9.27 -3.08 3.23
N THR A 87 8.52 -1.97 3.21
CA THR A 87 8.41 -1.01 4.32
C THR A 87 7.79 -1.65 5.55
N GLU A 88 6.69 -2.39 5.36
CA GLU A 88 5.99 -3.08 6.42
C GLU A 88 6.87 -4.17 7.05
N MET A 89 7.52 -5.00 6.23
CA MET A 89 8.47 -6.01 6.67
C MET A 89 9.58 -5.40 7.54
N ARG A 90 10.18 -4.30 7.08
CA ARG A 90 11.20 -3.57 7.84
C ARG A 90 10.65 -3.06 9.18
N TYR A 91 9.44 -2.52 9.21
CA TYR A 91 8.81 -2.06 10.44
C TYR A 91 8.64 -3.20 11.44
N GLN A 92 8.10 -4.33 10.99
CA GLN A 92 7.82 -5.47 11.86
C GLN A 92 9.10 -6.10 12.41
N ILE A 93 10.12 -6.31 11.56
CA ILE A 93 11.46 -6.77 11.98
C ILE A 93 12.06 -5.80 13.01
N THR A 94 12.10 -4.50 12.70
CA THR A 94 12.69 -3.48 13.58
C THR A 94 11.97 -3.44 14.93
N LYS A 95 10.63 -3.50 14.91
CA LYS A 95 9.81 -3.51 16.12
C LYS A 95 10.06 -4.76 16.96
N CYS A 96 10.21 -5.92 16.33
CA CYS A 96 10.52 -7.15 17.04
C CYS A 96 11.88 -7.04 17.76
N LEU A 97 12.94 -6.70 17.01
CA LEU A 97 14.30 -6.62 17.56
C LEU A 97 14.40 -5.56 18.67
N ALA A 98 13.69 -4.44 18.54
CA ALA A 98 13.66 -3.40 19.56
C ALA A 98 13.09 -3.89 20.91
N LYS A 99 12.17 -4.86 20.94
CA LYS A 99 11.65 -5.43 22.20
C LYS A 99 12.73 -6.15 23.01
N HIS A 100 13.76 -6.64 22.34
CA HIS A 100 14.87 -7.35 22.96
C HIS A 100 16.04 -6.44 23.30
N GLY A 101 15.91 -5.12 23.08
CA GLY A 101 16.92 -4.13 23.44
C GLY A 101 18.23 -4.22 22.64
N ARG A 102 18.24 -4.92 21.51
CA ARG A 102 19.46 -5.13 20.71
C ARG A 102 19.37 -4.44 19.35
N THR A 103 20.41 -3.68 19.02
CA THR A 103 20.70 -3.22 17.66
C THR A 103 21.37 -4.31 16.81
N GLU A 104 21.97 -5.30 17.47
CA GLU A 104 22.71 -6.41 16.86
C GLU A 104 22.06 -7.75 17.26
N PHE A 105 21.72 -8.59 16.29
CA PHE A 105 21.15 -9.91 16.52
C PHE A 105 22.17 -11.00 16.17
N LEU A 106 22.11 -12.13 16.87
CA LEU A 106 23.08 -13.22 16.71
C LEU A 106 22.66 -14.26 15.68
N ALA A 107 21.45 -14.13 15.11
CA ALA A 107 20.92 -15.10 14.18
C ALA A 107 21.62 -15.04 12.82
N ASP A 108 22.09 -16.19 12.34
CA ASP A 108 22.69 -16.35 11.01
C ASP A 108 21.63 -16.67 9.95
N ARG A 109 20.40 -17.00 10.39
CA ARG A 109 19.31 -17.51 9.56
C ARG A 109 18.02 -16.79 9.90
N MET A 110 17.14 -16.61 8.90
CA MET A 110 15.84 -15.99 9.10
C MET A 110 14.99 -16.81 10.07
N ILE A 111 14.96 -18.14 9.92
CA ILE A 111 14.21 -19.01 10.83
C ILE A 111 14.69 -18.84 12.27
N GLU A 112 16.01 -18.79 12.48
CA GLU A 112 16.60 -18.56 13.80
C GLU A 112 16.23 -17.19 14.37
N LEU A 113 16.22 -16.14 13.55
CA LEU A 113 15.76 -14.82 13.98
C LEU A 113 14.30 -14.88 14.46
N LEU A 114 13.44 -15.57 13.71
CA LEU A 114 12.02 -15.69 14.04
C LEU A 114 11.79 -16.51 15.32
N THR A 115 12.49 -17.63 15.49
CA THR A 115 12.31 -18.53 16.63
C THR A 115 12.98 -18.01 17.90
N THR A 116 14.23 -17.54 17.81
CA THR A 116 15.01 -17.07 18.97
C THR A 116 14.47 -15.77 19.54
N TYR A 117 14.00 -14.86 18.68
CA TYR A 117 13.45 -13.57 19.12
C TYR A 117 11.91 -13.58 19.21
N HIS A 118 11.27 -14.74 18.98
CA HIS A 118 9.81 -14.90 19.00
C HIS A 118 9.08 -13.80 18.21
N CYS A 119 9.58 -13.49 17.01
CA CYS A 119 9.03 -12.42 16.18
C CYS A 119 7.71 -12.87 15.54
N ILE A 120 6.60 -12.27 15.96
CA ILE A 120 5.28 -12.47 15.36
C ILE A 120 5.04 -11.39 14.31
N PHE A 121 4.71 -11.82 13.09
CA PHE A 121 4.40 -10.94 11.97
C PHE A 121 2.89 -10.83 11.75
N GLU A 122 2.40 -9.60 11.60
CA GLU A 122 1.05 -9.33 11.10
C GLU A 122 1.12 -9.50 9.57
N ASN A 123 0.39 -10.47 9.02
CA ASN A 123 0.44 -10.71 7.58
C ASN A 123 -0.17 -9.52 6.84
N PRO A 124 0.54 -8.94 5.85
CA PRO A 124 -0.09 -7.95 4.99
C PRO A 124 -1.27 -8.57 4.24
N ARG A 125 -2.29 -7.77 3.94
CA ARG A 125 -3.49 -8.23 3.25
C ARG A 125 -3.13 -8.77 1.85
N GLU A 126 -3.76 -9.86 1.42
CA GLU A 126 -3.60 -10.43 0.06
C GLU A 126 -2.13 -10.78 -0.25
N THR A 127 -1.46 -11.45 0.70
CA THR A 127 -0.06 -11.88 0.56
C THR A 127 0.17 -13.34 0.89
N ASP A 128 0.91 -13.98 -0.01
CA ASP A 128 1.57 -15.25 0.25
C ASP A 128 2.91 -14.98 0.94
N ILE A 129 3.13 -15.62 2.08
CA ILE A 129 4.37 -15.53 2.86
C ILE A 129 5.17 -16.82 2.69
N ASN A 130 6.40 -16.68 2.23
CA ASN A 130 7.36 -17.77 2.15
C ASN A 130 8.49 -17.52 3.15
N ILE A 131 8.66 -18.46 4.08
CA ILE A 131 9.75 -18.46 5.05
C ILE A 131 10.62 -19.68 4.76
N SER A 132 11.89 -19.43 4.47
CA SER A 132 12.90 -20.48 4.36
C SER A 132 14.14 -20.07 5.13
N ASN A 133 15.17 -20.93 5.13
CA ASN A 133 16.32 -20.85 6.03
C ASN A 133 16.83 -19.41 6.24
N ASN A 134 17.15 -18.69 5.15
CA ASN A 134 17.68 -17.32 5.20
C ASN A 134 16.75 -16.26 4.62
N LEU A 135 15.48 -16.59 4.32
CA LEU A 135 14.59 -15.73 3.54
C LEU A 135 13.22 -15.60 4.19
N LEU A 136 12.75 -14.37 4.31
CA LEU A 136 11.35 -14.00 4.49
C LEU A 136 10.90 -13.29 3.22
N GLU A 137 9.89 -13.80 2.53
CA GLU A 137 9.41 -13.25 1.26
C GLU A 137 7.89 -13.06 1.28
N PHE A 138 7.44 -11.87 0.87
CA PHE A 138 6.05 -11.53 0.60
C PHE A 138 5.82 -11.44 -0.90
N SER A 139 4.76 -12.11 -1.37
CA SER A 139 4.31 -12.06 -2.76
C SER A 139 2.80 -11.95 -2.84
N GLY A 140 2.25 -11.50 -3.96
CA GLY A 140 0.80 -11.36 -4.12
C GLY A 140 0.09 -12.71 -4.21
N GLU A 141 -0.99 -12.86 -3.45
CA GLU A 141 -1.91 -14.00 -3.59
C GLU A 141 -2.51 -14.01 -5.00
N LYS A 142 -2.46 -15.16 -5.67
CA LYS A 142 -3.13 -15.29 -6.97
C LYS A 142 -4.63 -15.48 -6.78
N SER A 143 -5.39 -14.40 -6.92
CA SER A 143 -6.84 -14.51 -7.00
C SER A 143 -7.26 -15.18 -8.32
N PRO A 144 -8.02 -16.29 -8.28
CA PRO A 144 -8.48 -16.94 -9.50
C PRO A 144 -9.44 -16.03 -10.25
N LYS A 145 -9.16 -15.76 -11.53
CA LYS A 145 -10.09 -15.04 -12.40
C LYS A 145 -11.33 -15.90 -12.63
N LYS A 146 -12.53 -15.30 -12.51
CA LYS A 146 -13.77 -15.99 -12.90
C LYS A 146 -13.77 -16.20 -14.41
N LYS A 147 -14.03 -17.44 -14.85
CA LYS A 147 -13.97 -17.83 -16.27
C LYS A 147 -15.24 -17.46 -17.04
N ASP A 148 -16.38 -17.39 -16.36
CA ASP A 148 -17.70 -17.20 -16.98
C ASP A 148 -18.19 -15.74 -16.88
N ILE A 149 -17.33 -14.76 -17.16
CA ILE A 149 -17.75 -13.35 -17.22
C ILE A 149 -18.18 -13.01 -18.65
N VAL A 150 -19.43 -12.55 -18.77
CA VAL A 150 -20.00 -12.04 -20.02
C VAL A 150 -20.18 -10.52 -19.90
N PRO A 151 -19.74 -9.72 -20.90
CA PRO A 151 -19.02 -10.13 -22.10
C PRO A 151 -17.54 -10.48 -21.85
N SER A 152 -16.96 -11.31 -22.72
CA SER A 152 -15.60 -11.87 -22.58
C SER A 152 -14.47 -10.83 -22.64
N ASN A 153 -14.77 -9.60 -23.09
CA ASN A 153 -13.84 -8.49 -23.12
C ASN A 153 -13.76 -7.71 -21.79
N LEU A 154 -14.49 -8.13 -20.74
CA LEU A 154 -14.37 -7.51 -19.42
C LEU A 154 -13.04 -7.87 -18.75
N VAL A 155 -12.22 -6.86 -18.48
CA VAL A 155 -11.00 -6.99 -17.69
C VAL A 155 -11.36 -7.04 -16.21
N GLN A 156 -11.07 -8.15 -15.55
CA GLN A 156 -11.14 -8.24 -14.09
C GLN A 156 -9.96 -7.47 -13.50
N LYS A 157 -10.26 -6.30 -12.90
CA LYS A 157 -9.28 -5.52 -12.17
C LYS A 157 -8.85 -6.28 -10.92
N ASP A 158 -7.56 -6.51 -10.80
CA ASP A 158 -6.96 -7.15 -9.63
C ASP A 158 -6.63 -6.08 -8.60
N TYR A 159 -7.48 -5.92 -7.59
CA TYR A 159 -7.25 -4.93 -6.53
C TYR A 159 -6.11 -5.33 -5.58
N SER A 160 -5.63 -6.58 -5.62
CA SER A 160 -4.53 -7.04 -4.77
C SER A 160 -3.16 -6.50 -5.17
N VAL A 161 -3.06 -6.00 -6.39
CA VAL A 161 -1.84 -5.39 -6.92
C VAL A 161 -1.72 -3.90 -6.59
N GLU A 162 -2.79 -3.26 -6.09
CA GLU A 162 -2.82 -1.85 -5.71
C GLU A 162 -2.78 -1.73 -4.18
N ILE A 163 -2.10 -0.70 -3.66
CA ILE A 163 -2.21 -0.38 -2.24
C ILE A 163 -3.56 0.29 -1.97
N SER A 164 -4.22 -0.11 -0.90
CA SER A 164 -5.48 0.46 -0.47
C SER A 164 -5.28 1.61 0.53
N PHE A 165 -6.32 2.43 0.71
CA PHE A 165 -6.35 3.44 1.77
C PHE A 165 -6.12 2.83 3.16
N HIS A 166 -6.53 1.58 3.36
CA HIS A 166 -6.33 0.86 4.62
C HIS A 166 -4.85 0.52 4.84
N ASP A 167 -4.14 0.09 3.80
CA ASP A 167 -2.71 -0.23 3.85
C ASP A 167 -1.89 1.01 4.24
N VAL A 168 -2.19 2.15 3.61
CA VAL A 168 -1.53 3.43 3.94
C VAL A 168 -1.88 3.87 5.37
N ARG A 169 -3.13 3.70 5.79
CA ARG A 169 -3.57 3.99 7.16
C ARG A 169 -2.84 3.12 8.17
N PHE A 170 -2.66 1.84 7.89
CA PHE A 170 -1.92 0.92 8.74
C PHE A 170 -0.48 1.39 8.97
N LEU A 171 0.26 1.72 7.90
CA LEU A 171 1.61 2.28 8.04
C LEU A 171 1.60 3.56 8.85
N ASN A 172 0.64 4.44 8.62
CA ASN A 172 0.58 5.72 9.30
C ASN A 172 0.27 5.59 10.80
N GLU A 173 -0.62 4.68 11.18
CA GLU A 173 -0.93 4.38 12.60
C GLU A 173 0.25 3.70 13.30
N LYS A 174 1.02 2.87 12.60
CA LYS A 174 2.13 2.10 13.19
C LYS A 174 3.45 2.87 13.23
N ILE A 175 3.76 3.64 12.20
CA ILE A 175 5.05 4.33 11.99
C ILE A 175 4.92 5.84 12.20
N CYS A 176 3.82 6.43 11.72
CA CYS A 176 3.67 7.88 11.63
C CYS A 176 2.82 8.51 12.72
N LYS A 177 2.35 7.72 13.71
CA LYS A 177 1.47 8.16 14.81
C LYS A 177 1.92 9.45 15.51
N ASP A 178 3.23 9.67 15.62
CA ASP A 178 3.80 10.81 16.34
C ASP A 178 3.96 12.06 15.47
N SER A 179 3.80 11.95 14.15
CA SER A 179 4.13 13.04 13.19
C SER A 179 3.26 14.28 13.34
N CYS A 180 2.05 14.12 13.88
CA CYS A 180 1.09 15.22 14.10
C CYS A 180 0.82 15.53 15.57
N LYS A 181 1.49 14.86 16.54
CA LYS A 181 1.19 15.03 17.98
C LYS A 181 1.36 16.46 18.49
N SER A 182 2.37 17.18 18.00
CA SER A 182 2.68 18.56 18.41
C SER A 182 1.97 19.63 17.59
N LYS A 183 1.06 19.25 16.67
CA LYS A 183 0.42 20.16 15.73
C LYS A 183 -1.10 20.10 15.87
N PRO A 184 -1.81 21.23 15.66
CA PRO A 184 -3.26 21.20 15.52
C PRO A 184 -3.64 20.22 14.41
N SER A 185 -4.53 19.28 14.70
CA SER A 185 -4.97 18.30 13.71
C SER A 185 -6.17 18.81 12.94
N LYS A 186 -6.11 18.73 11.60
CA LYS A 186 -7.25 19.05 10.74
C LYS A 186 -8.43 18.15 11.06
N LYS A 187 -9.65 18.72 11.12
CA LYS A 187 -10.88 17.93 11.20
C LYS A 187 -11.18 17.28 9.84
N CYS A 188 -11.14 15.96 9.80
CA CYS A 188 -11.28 15.14 8.61
C CYS A 188 -12.67 14.46 8.58
N LYS A 189 -13.29 14.32 7.39
CA LYS A 189 -14.64 13.73 7.22
C LYS A 189 -14.61 12.35 6.55
N ASN A 190 -15.72 11.62 6.54
CA ASN A 190 -15.85 10.35 5.81
C ASN A 190 -14.78 9.30 6.19
N ASN A 191 -14.45 9.18 7.48
CA ASN A 191 -13.43 8.26 8.00
C ASN A 191 -12.00 8.50 7.45
N SER A 192 -11.73 9.70 6.94
CA SER A 192 -10.38 10.17 6.62
C SER A 192 -9.60 10.56 7.88
N TYR A 193 -8.29 10.78 7.72
CA TYR A 193 -7.40 11.20 8.81
C TYR A 193 -6.36 12.22 8.31
N PRO A 194 -5.74 13.02 9.20
CA PRO A 194 -4.76 14.02 8.80
C PRO A 194 -3.57 13.42 8.05
N ASN A 195 -3.13 14.07 6.98
CA ASN A 195 -1.90 13.67 6.30
C ASN A 195 -0.69 13.89 7.23
N PRO A 196 0.15 12.87 7.50
CA PRO A 196 1.29 12.99 8.42
C PRO A 196 2.33 14.07 8.07
N ARG A 197 2.43 14.48 6.80
CA ARG A 197 3.28 15.59 6.35
C ARG A 197 2.59 16.94 6.42
N ARG A 198 1.25 16.94 6.37
CA ARG A 198 0.40 18.14 6.23
C ARG A 198 -0.70 18.19 7.30
N CYS A 199 -0.32 17.90 8.55
CA CYS A 199 -1.21 17.69 9.70
C CYS A 199 -2.34 18.72 9.86
N THR A 200 -2.06 19.99 9.57
CA THR A 200 -2.98 21.12 9.78
C THR A 200 -3.81 21.45 8.53
N SER A 201 -3.36 21.07 7.33
CA SER A 201 -3.91 21.62 6.08
C SER A 201 -4.66 20.61 5.24
N THR A 202 -4.31 19.33 5.26
CA THR A 202 -4.86 18.33 4.34
C THR A 202 -5.09 16.98 5.02
N CYS A 203 -6.23 16.35 4.74
CA CYS A 203 -6.54 14.97 5.12
C CYS A 203 -6.18 14.00 3.99
N LEU A 204 -5.84 12.77 4.34
CA LEU A 204 -5.78 11.65 3.38
C LEU A 204 -7.18 11.09 3.20
N CYS A 205 -7.65 11.09 1.96
CA CYS A 205 -9.02 10.73 1.64
C CYS A 205 -9.13 9.26 1.22
N PRO A 206 -10.13 8.53 1.75
CA PRO A 206 -10.51 7.25 1.17
C PRO A 206 -10.89 7.41 -0.30
N PHE A 207 -10.85 6.31 -1.03
CA PHE A 207 -11.31 6.26 -2.42
C PHE A 207 -12.73 6.86 -2.54
N PHE A 208 -12.97 7.56 -3.65
CA PHE A 208 -14.16 8.38 -3.94
C PHE A 208 -14.32 9.70 -3.18
N TYR A 209 -13.44 10.05 -2.24
CA TYR A 209 -13.50 11.36 -1.55
C TYR A 209 -12.36 12.28 -1.94
N SER A 210 -12.65 13.58 -1.95
CA SER A 210 -11.70 14.63 -2.29
C SER A 210 -11.96 15.90 -1.46
N GLY A 211 -11.12 16.92 -1.66
CA GLY A 211 -11.12 18.14 -0.87
C GLY A 211 -10.20 18.04 0.33
N THR A 212 -9.85 19.19 0.91
CA THR A 212 -8.82 19.24 1.95
C THR A 212 -9.24 18.54 3.24
N SER A 213 -10.54 18.39 3.50
CA SER A 213 -11.11 17.62 4.63
C SER A 213 -11.84 16.35 4.19
N CYS A 214 -11.66 15.93 2.92
CA CYS A 214 -12.34 14.79 2.31
C CYS A 214 -13.87 14.91 2.32
N GLU A 215 -14.38 16.14 2.21
CA GLU A 215 -15.81 16.45 2.28
C GLU A 215 -16.55 16.30 0.95
N LYS A 216 -15.82 16.28 -0.17
CA LYS A 216 -16.36 16.23 -1.53
C LYS A 216 -16.26 14.81 -2.08
N LEU A 217 -17.11 14.49 -3.04
CA LEU A 217 -16.91 13.30 -3.87
C LEU A 217 -15.93 13.62 -5.00
N VAL A 218 -15.15 12.63 -5.42
CA VAL A 218 -14.35 12.74 -6.64
C VAL A 218 -15.29 12.98 -7.83
N MET A 219 -14.93 13.94 -8.68
CA MET A 219 -15.64 14.20 -9.93
C MET A 219 -15.03 13.33 -11.03
N PRO A 220 -15.87 12.71 -11.88
CA PRO A 220 -15.40 12.05 -13.11
C PRO A 220 -14.53 12.98 -13.95
N LYS A 221 -13.56 12.42 -14.68
CA LYS A 221 -12.77 13.21 -15.64
C LYS A 221 -13.63 13.79 -16.76
N ASP A 222 -14.62 13.01 -17.21
CA ASP A 222 -15.56 13.41 -18.26
C ASP A 222 -17.00 13.34 -17.73
N PRO A 223 -17.44 14.35 -16.94
CA PRO A 223 -18.76 14.35 -16.31
C PRO A 223 -19.93 14.26 -17.30
N TRP A 224 -19.72 14.66 -18.55
CA TRP A 224 -20.73 14.64 -19.62
C TRP A 224 -21.22 13.23 -19.96
N PHE A 225 -20.32 12.23 -19.87
CA PHE A 225 -20.68 10.83 -20.11
C PHE A 225 -21.23 10.14 -18.85
N CYS A 226 -21.08 10.78 -17.70
CA CYS A 226 -21.69 10.33 -16.45
C CYS A 226 -23.09 10.95 -16.28
N LYS A 227 -24.00 10.21 -15.64
CA LYS A 227 -25.32 10.79 -15.33
C LYS A 227 -25.16 11.97 -14.38
N SER A 228 -25.99 12.99 -14.58
CA SER A 228 -25.90 14.31 -13.92
C SER A 228 -25.98 14.29 -12.39
N ASN A 229 -26.46 13.20 -11.77
CA ASN A 229 -26.53 13.08 -10.31
C ASN A 229 -25.70 11.88 -9.78
N PRO A 230 -24.57 12.15 -9.13
CA PRO A 230 -23.74 11.10 -8.51
C PRO A 230 -24.34 10.59 -7.19
N LEU A 231 -25.34 11.25 -6.61
CA LEU A 231 -26.03 10.80 -5.39
C LEU A 231 -27.33 10.08 -5.74
N LEU A 232 -27.36 8.78 -5.46
CA LEU A 232 -28.53 7.93 -5.68
C LEU A 232 -29.15 7.57 -4.33
N THR A 233 -30.46 7.70 -4.22
CA THR A 233 -31.21 7.22 -3.04
C THR A 233 -31.83 5.86 -3.37
N ALA A 234 -31.49 4.85 -2.59
CA ALA A 234 -32.08 3.52 -2.71
C ALA A 234 -33.55 3.56 -2.28
N THR A 235 -34.41 2.97 -3.10
CA THR A 235 -35.85 2.86 -2.85
C THR A 235 -36.28 1.39 -2.95
N SER A 236 -37.52 1.07 -2.58
CA SER A 236 -38.09 -0.27 -2.76
C SER A 236 -38.31 -0.63 -4.23
N LYS A 237 -38.29 0.34 -5.15
CA LYS A 237 -38.47 0.11 -6.59
C LYS A 237 -37.14 -0.23 -7.23
N LYS A 238 -37.11 -1.33 -7.99
CA LYS A 238 -35.96 -1.69 -8.83
C LYS A 238 -35.72 -0.58 -9.85
N ARG A 239 -34.46 -0.21 -10.03
CA ARG A 239 -34.02 0.77 -11.03
C ARG A 239 -32.79 0.22 -11.72
N THR A 240 -32.81 0.23 -13.05
CA THR A 240 -31.66 -0.16 -13.87
C THR A 240 -30.78 1.07 -14.11
N LEU A 241 -29.48 0.92 -13.87
CA LEU A 241 -28.48 1.91 -14.22
C LEU A 241 -27.58 1.30 -15.31
N VAL A 242 -27.68 1.85 -16.51
CA VAL A 242 -26.74 1.54 -17.60
C VAL A 242 -25.47 2.34 -17.33
N LEU A 243 -24.34 1.63 -17.29
CA LEU A 243 -23.01 2.19 -17.06
C LEU A 243 -22.24 2.17 -18.39
N ASP A 244 -21.58 3.27 -18.70
CA ASP A 244 -20.54 3.27 -19.72
C ASP A 244 -19.24 2.76 -19.10
N LEU A 245 -18.71 1.66 -19.64
CA LEU A 245 -17.49 1.02 -19.14
C LEU A 245 -16.20 1.68 -19.67
N PHE A 246 -16.32 2.59 -20.63
CA PHE A 246 -15.20 3.38 -21.15
C PHE A 246 -15.01 4.69 -20.38
N THR A 247 -15.97 5.07 -19.54
CA THR A 247 -15.93 6.28 -18.72
C THR A 247 -15.87 5.93 -17.23
N GLU A 248 -14.94 6.54 -16.49
CA GLU A 248 -14.87 6.38 -15.03
C GLU A 248 -15.92 7.28 -14.33
N CYS A 249 -17.05 6.68 -13.92
CA CYS A 249 -18.11 7.38 -13.20
C CYS A 249 -18.21 6.96 -11.72
N PHE A 250 -18.48 7.93 -10.85
CA PHE A 250 -18.59 7.73 -9.41
C PHE A 250 -20.02 7.96 -8.90
N TYR A 251 -20.60 6.94 -8.24
CA TYR A 251 -21.96 7.01 -7.69
C TYR A 251 -21.96 6.67 -6.19
N LYS A 252 -22.60 7.52 -5.39
CA LYS A 252 -22.85 7.29 -3.96
C LYS A 252 -24.31 6.92 -3.75
N ILE A 253 -24.54 5.64 -3.43
CA ILE A 253 -25.88 5.14 -3.09
C ILE A 253 -26.12 5.30 -1.58
N LYS A 254 -27.22 5.96 -1.20
CA LYS A 254 -27.64 6.17 0.19
C LYS A 254 -28.97 5.48 0.45
N PRO A 255 -29.22 4.96 1.66
CA PRO A 255 -30.52 4.42 2.01
C PRO A 255 -31.58 5.54 2.07
N SER A 256 -32.85 5.20 1.80
CA SER A 256 -33.97 6.15 1.93
C SER A 256 -34.29 6.54 3.38
N SER A 257 -33.83 5.76 4.36
CA SER A 257 -33.97 6.05 5.79
C SER A 257 -32.64 5.87 6.52
N ARG A 258 -32.37 6.71 7.53
CA ARG A 258 -31.20 6.61 8.41
C ARG A 258 -31.15 5.32 9.24
N THR A 259 -32.28 4.62 9.39
CA THR A 259 -32.39 3.38 10.18
C THR A 259 -32.10 2.11 9.39
N LYS A 260 -32.07 2.15 8.06
CA LYS A 260 -31.77 0.99 7.21
C LYS A 260 -30.29 1.00 6.82
N LYS A 261 -29.49 0.14 7.44
CA LYS A 261 -28.13 -0.16 6.97
C LYS A 261 -28.23 -1.11 5.77
N PHE A 262 -27.38 -0.93 4.77
CA PHE A 262 -27.11 -1.99 3.80
C PHE A 262 -26.40 -3.12 4.57
N MET A 263 -27.01 -4.32 4.58
CA MET A 263 -26.30 -5.55 4.91
C MET A 263 -25.46 -5.98 3.73
#